data_AF-A0A957C9U0-F1
#
_entry.id   AF-A0A957C9U0-F1
#
_cell.length_a   1.000
_cell.length_b   1.000
_cell.length_c   1.000
_cell.angle_alpha   90.00
_cell.angle_beta   90.00
_cell.angle_gamma   90.00
#
_symmetry.space_group_name_H-M   'P 1'
#
loop_
_entity.id
_entity.type
_entity.pdbx_description
1 polymer ?
#
loop_
_entity_poly.entity_id
_entity_poly.type
_entity_poly.pdbx_seq_one_letter_code
_entity_poly.pdbx_strand_id
1 'polypeptide(L)'
;MILTESLWSKIEDYLLQEKQRIFDEIVNYPPPIPACDVQFNFLLAERAAMMQDLQRLKGIAAGELATLRAFVQACKFFDDTLKASLLAGFEDVLDG
;
A
#
# COMPACT_ATOMS: atom_id res chain seq x y z
N MET A 1 -17.28 -15.71 5.35
CA MET A 1 -16.03 -15.71 4.55
C MET A 1 -15.98 -14.60 3.48
N ILE A 2 -17.09 -13.92 3.14
CA ILE A 2 -17.15 -12.92 2.05
C ILE A 2 -16.47 -11.57 2.42
N LEU A 3 -16.50 -11.18 3.70
CA LEU A 3 -15.96 -9.89 4.16
C LEU A 3 -14.43 -9.83 4.06
N THR A 4 -13.74 -10.93 4.33
CA THR A 4 -12.28 -11.01 4.27
C THR A 4 -11.75 -10.86 2.85
N GLU A 5 -12.44 -11.42 1.86
CA GLU A 5 -12.07 -11.26 0.44
C GLU A 5 -12.26 -9.81 -0.02
N SER A 6 -13.31 -9.14 0.46
CA SER A 6 -13.58 -7.73 0.13
C SER A 6 -12.56 -6.77 0.74
N LEU A 7 -12.08 -7.04 1.97
CA LEU A 7 -11.00 -6.29 2.61
C LEU A 7 -9.69 -6.48 1.87
N TRP A 8 -9.39 -7.72 1.48
CA TRP A 8 -8.19 -8.03 0.71
C TRP A 8 -8.16 -7.29 -0.62
N SER A 9 -9.26 -7.34 -1.39
CA SER A 9 -9.38 -6.63 -2.66
C SER A 9 -9.16 -5.13 -2.48
N LYS A 10 -9.78 -4.50 -1.46
CA LYS A 10 -9.59 -3.07 -1.19
C LYS A 10 -8.14 -2.69 -0.93
N ILE A 11 -7.43 -3.50 -0.13
CA ILE A 11 -6.01 -3.28 0.20
C ILE A 11 -5.16 -3.41 -1.08
N GLU A 12 -5.39 -4.46 -1.86
CA GLU A 12 -4.66 -4.70 -3.10
C GLU A 12 -4.92 -3.64 -4.16
N ASP A 13 -6.19 -3.30 -4.42
CA ASP A 13 -6.61 -2.28 -5.38
C ASP A 13 -5.96 -0.92 -5.06
N TYR A 14 -5.97 -0.51 -3.79
CA TYR A 14 -5.37 0.76 -3.39
C TYR A 14 -3.85 0.76 -3.61
N LEU A 15 -3.14 -0.29 -3.19
CA LEU A 15 -1.68 -0.36 -3.40
C LEU A 15 -1.31 -0.43 -4.88
N LEU A 16 -2.13 -1.08 -5.72
CA LEU A 16 -1.93 -1.09 -7.16
C LEU A 16 -2.15 0.30 -7.78
N GLN A 17 -3.16 1.04 -7.34
CA GLN A 17 -3.38 2.43 -7.74
C GLN A 17 -2.20 3.32 -7.33
N GLU A 18 -1.73 3.21 -6.09
CA GLU A 18 -0.61 4.03 -5.61
C GLU A 18 0.71 3.66 -6.30
N LYS A 19 0.94 2.38 -6.58
CA LYS A 19 2.06 1.93 -7.42
C LYS A 19 1.98 2.55 -8.82
N GLN A 20 0.79 2.59 -9.41
CA GLN A 20 0.59 3.17 -10.73
C GLN A 20 0.87 4.67 -10.72
N ARG A 21 0.35 5.39 -9.73
CA ARG A 21 0.63 6.82 -9.52
C ARG A 21 2.12 7.11 -9.45
N ILE A 22 2.88 6.42 -8.58
CA ILE A 22 4.33 6.61 -8.46
C ILE A 22 5.05 6.33 -9.79
N PHE A 23 4.61 5.30 -10.52
CA PHE A 23 5.20 4.96 -11.82
C PHE A 23 4.93 6.05 -12.87
N ASP A 24 3.70 6.56 -12.94
CA ASP A 24 3.34 7.67 -13.83
C ASP A 24 4.11 8.94 -13.46
N GLU A 25 4.32 9.25 -12.18
CA GLU A 25 5.14 10.39 -11.74
C GLU A 25 6.60 10.24 -12.17
N ILE A 26 7.18 9.03 -12.11
CA ILE A 26 8.55 8.75 -12.57
C ILE A 26 8.67 8.86 -14.11
N VAL A 27 7.71 8.31 -14.85
CA VAL A 27 7.74 8.28 -16.32
C VAL A 27 7.53 9.66 -16.92
N ASN A 28 6.64 10.45 -16.31
CA ASN A 28 6.35 11.82 -16.75
C ASN A 28 7.29 12.86 -16.09
N TYR A 29 8.29 12.39 -15.33
CA TYR A 29 9.21 13.28 -14.62
C TYR A 29 10.04 14.10 -15.63
N PRO A 30 10.07 15.44 -15.52
CA PRO A 30 10.82 16.28 -16.44
C PRO A 30 12.33 15.99 -16.38
N PRO A 31 13.07 16.15 -17.49
CA PRO A 31 14.50 15.86 -17.50
C PRO A 31 15.23 16.68 -16.42
N PRO A 32 16.07 16.03 -15.58
CA PRO A 32 16.64 16.67 -14.41
C PRO A 32 17.56 17.84 -14.81
N ILE A 33 17.37 18.99 -14.16
CA ILE A 33 18.32 20.09 -14.22
C ILE A 33 19.57 19.65 -13.41
N PRO A 34 20.81 19.82 -13.92
CA PRO A 34 21.98 19.21 -13.28
C PRO A 34 22.27 19.81 -11.90
N ALA A 35 21.86 19.10 -10.85
CA ALA A 35 22.43 19.04 -9.49
C ALA A 35 21.41 18.34 -8.58
N CYS A 36 21.74 17.12 -8.11
CA CYS A 36 21.04 16.41 -7.03
C CYS A 36 19.51 16.50 -7.07
N ASP A 37 18.87 15.73 -7.96
CA ASP A 37 17.42 15.69 -8.05
C ASP A 37 16.84 14.89 -6.87
N VAL A 38 16.68 15.58 -5.74
CA VAL A 38 16.15 15.01 -4.49
C VAL A 38 14.74 14.45 -4.70
N GLN A 39 13.94 15.10 -5.55
CA GLN A 39 12.57 14.67 -5.82
C GLN A 39 12.54 13.38 -6.64
N PHE A 40 13.35 13.26 -7.69
CA PHE A 40 13.44 12.01 -8.44
C PHE A 40 13.99 10.86 -7.58
N ASN A 41 15.01 11.12 -6.76
CA ASN A 41 15.53 10.13 -5.82
C ASN A 41 14.49 9.70 -4.77
N PHE A 42 13.65 10.63 -4.31
CA PHE A 42 12.54 10.32 -3.42
C PHE A 42 11.53 9.39 -4.10
N LEU A 43 11.12 9.69 -5.34
CA LEU A 43 10.21 8.83 -6.12
C LEU A 43 10.78 7.41 -6.32
N LEU A 44 12.09 7.28 -6.58
CA LEU A 44 12.75 5.98 -6.68
C LEU A 44 12.72 5.19 -5.35
N ALA A 45 12.97 5.88 -4.23
CA ALA A 45 12.90 5.28 -2.90
C ALA A 45 11.45 4.88 -2.53
N GLU A 46 10.46 5.70 -2.90
CA GLU A 46 9.05 5.36 -2.74
C GLU A 46 8.65 4.15 -3.56
N ARG A 47 9.06 4.08 -4.82
CA ARG A 47 8.85 2.90 -5.66
C ARG A 47 9.45 1.64 -5.05
N ALA A 48 10.67 1.72 -4.52
CA ALA A 48 11.32 0.58 -3.88
C ALA A 48 10.56 0.11 -2.63
N ALA A 49 10.16 1.05 -1.76
CA ALA A 49 9.35 0.75 -0.58
C ALA A 49 7.99 0.15 -0.95
N MET A 50 7.32 0.68 -1.98
CA MET A 50 6.04 0.16 -2.48
C MET A 50 6.16 -1.28 -2.96
N MET A 51 7.22 -1.60 -3.71
CA MET A 51 7.47 -2.96 -4.17
C MET A 51 7.71 -3.94 -3.00
N GLN A 52 8.40 -3.50 -1.95
CA GLN A 52 8.62 -4.31 -0.75
C GLN A 52 7.31 -4.57 0.00
N ASP A 53 6.47 -3.55 0.18
CA ASP A 53 5.17 -3.71 0.86
C ASP A 53 4.21 -4.61 0.06
N LEU A 54 4.17 -4.48 -1.27
CA LEU A 54 3.41 -5.39 -2.14
C LEU A 54 3.92 -6.83 -2.05
N GLN A 55 5.24 -7.04 -2.01
CA GLN A 55 5.81 -8.36 -1.82
C GLN A 55 5.45 -8.93 -0.44
N ARG A 56 5.48 -8.09 0.61
CA ARG A 56 5.06 -8.47 1.95
C ARG A 56 3.59 -8.87 1.98
N LEU A 57 2.70 -8.10 1.36
CA LEU A 57 1.27 -8.42 1.26
C LEU A 57 1.05 -9.78 0.58
N LYS A 58 1.73 -10.06 -0.53
CA LYS A 58 1.66 -11.35 -1.23
C LYS A 58 2.16 -12.53 -0.41
N GLY A 59 3.02 -12.27 0.58
CA GLY A 59 3.51 -13.29 1.51
C GLY A 59 2.56 -13.60 2.67
N ILE A 60 1.53 -12.79 2.89
CA ILE A 60 0.54 -13.03 3.94
C ILE A 60 -0.43 -14.10 3.44
N ALA A 61 -0.58 -15.20 4.20
CA ALA A 61 -1.48 -16.27 3.80
C ALA A 61 -2.95 -15.87 3.97
N ALA A 62 -3.81 -16.41 3.11
CA ALA A 62 -5.26 -16.22 3.23
C ALA A 62 -5.75 -16.72 4.61
N GLY A 63 -6.46 -15.85 5.34
CA GLY A 63 -6.93 -16.14 6.70
C GLY A 63 -6.04 -15.60 7.82
N GLU A 64 -4.82 -15.12 7.53
CA GLU A 64 -3.98 -14.45 8.54
C GLU A 64 -4.37 -12.98 8.76
N LEU A 65 -5.58 -12.77 9.28
CA LEU A 65 -6.14 -11.44 9.50
C LEU A 65 -5.32 -10.60 10.48
N ALA A 66 -4.71 -11.21 11.49
CA ALA A 66 -3.85 -10.50 12.44
C ALA A 66 -2.59 -9.94 11.73
N THR A 67 -1.95 -10.74 10.88
CA THR A 67 -0.79 -10.33 10.08
C THR A 67 -1.17 -9.26 9.07
N LEU A 68 -2.33 -9.39 8.42
CA LEU A 68 -2.86 -8.40 7.48
C LEU A 68 -3.19 -7.07 8.18
N ARG A 69 -3.81 -7.11 9.36
CA ARG A 69 -4.08 -5.91 10.18
C ARG A 69 -2.78 -5.21 10.57
N ALA A 70 -1.78 -5.95 11.02
CA ALA A 70 -0.47 -5.41 11.37
C ALA A 70 0.23 -4.78 10.15
N PHE A 71 0.07 -5.38 8.96
CA PHE A 71 0.54 -4.80 7.71
C PHE A 71 -0.13 -3.46 7.42
N VAL A 72 -1.47 -3.38 7.52
CA VAL A 72 -2.20 -2.11 7.30
C VAL A 72 -1.76 -1.01 8.25
N GLN A 73 -1.48 -1.33 9.52
CA GLN A 73 -0.98 -0.35 10.49
C GLN A 73 0.42 0.17 10.12
N ALA A 74 1.31 -0.73 9.70
CA ALA A 74 2.70 -0.43 9.40
C ALA A 74 2.92 0.19 8.01
N CYS A 75 2.03 -0.07 7.05
CA CYS A 75 2.17 0.43 5.69
C CYS A 75 2.03 1.96 5.65
N LYS A 76 3.03 2.64 5.10
CA LYS A 76 3.07 4.11 5.03
C LYS A 76 2.19 4.69 3.91
N PHE A 77 1.79 3.85 2.95
CA PHE A 77 1.05 4.28 1.78
C PHE A 77 -0.44 4.47 2.05
N PHE A 78 -0.96 3.89 3.13
CA PHE A 78 -2.33 4.18 3.57
C PHE A 78 -2.35 5.47 4.39
N ASP A 79 -3.17 6.43 3.97
CA ASP A 79 -3.49 7.60 4.78
C ASP A 79 -4.33 7.21 6.02
N ASP A 80 -4.43 8.11 6.98
CA ASP A 80 -5.11 7.86 8.25
C ASP A 80 -6.60 7.52 8.08
N THR A 81 -7.25 8.09 7.07
CA THR A 81 -8.69 7.83 6.80
C THR A 81 -8.88 6.42 6.29
N LEU A 82 -8.04 6.00 5.32
CA LEU A 82 -8.08 4.65 4.79
C LEU A 82 -7.69 3.62 5.87
N LYS A 83 -6.65 3.90 6.67
CA LYS A 83 -6.26 3.04 7.79
C LYS A 83 -7.42 2.84 8.76
N ALA A 84 -8.08 3.93 9.18
CA ALA A 84 -9.23 3.84 10.09
C ALA A 84 -10.35 2.99 9.48
N SER A 85 -10.66 3.18 8.19
CA SER A 85 -11.70 2.40 7.51
C SER A 85 -11.37 0.91 7.41
N LEU A 86 -10.12 0.57 7.07
CA LEU A 86 -9.67 -0.82 6.99
C LEU A 86 -9.66 -1.48 8.38
N LEU A 87 -9.17 -0.78 9.41
CA LEU A 87 -9.13 -1.26 10.79
C LEU A 87 -10.52 -1.55 11.36
N ALA A 88 -11.48 -0.65 11.13
CA ALA A 88 -12.87 -0.89 11.50
C ALA A 88 -13.44 -2.13 10.78
N GLY A 89 -13.07 -2.35 9.52
CA GLY A 89 -13.43 -3.56 8.79
C GLY A 89 -12.87 -4.85 9.39
N PHE A 90 -11.66 -4.82 9.97
CA PHE A 90 -11.11 -5.99 10.68
C PHE A 90 -11.85 -6.30 11.97
N GLU A 91 -12.37 -5.29 12.68
CA GLU A 91 -13.12 -5.47 13.93
C GLU A 91 -14.47 -6.13 13.66
N ASP A 92 -15.19 -5.68 12.63
CA ASP A 92 -16.45 -6.28 12.18
C ASP A 92 -16.30 -7.76 11.79
N VAL A 93 -15.14 -8.14 11.24
CA VAL A 93 -14.84 -9.54 10.87
C VAL A 93 -14.46 -10.41 12.08
N LEU A 94 -13.90 -9.83 13.15
CA LEU A 94 -13.46 -10.56 14.35
C LEU A 94 -14.58 -10.74 15.39
N ASP A 95 -15.55 -9.81 15.42
CA ASP A 95 -16.72 -9.87 16.31
C ASP A 95 -17.92 -10.64 15.72
N GLY A 96 -17.81 -11.10 14.46
CA GLY A 96 -18.87 -11.77 13.69
C GLY A 96 -18.77 -13.29 13.60
#